data_AF-A0A7Z9XEX2-F1
#
_entry.id   AF-A0A7Z9XEX2-F1
#
_cell.length_a   1.000
_cell.length_b   1.000
_cell.length_c   1.000
_cell.angle_alpha   90.00
_cell.angle_beta   90.00
_cell.angle_gamma   90.00
#
_symmetry.space_group_name_H-M   'P 1'
#
loop_
_entity.id
_entity.type
_entity.pdbx_description
1 polymer ?
#
loop_
_entity_poly.entity_id
_entity_poly.type
_entity_poly.pdbx_seq_one_letter_code
_entity_poly.pdbx_strand_id
1 'polypeptide(L)'
;MEFSIKVDPRTWQRYIAVRQKGRALLIKPFTNKGTAFTARERDELDFRGLLPPAVCTIEQQLERAYGNFQAKPNNLEEFIYLTSLNDRNETLFF
;
A
#
# COMPACT_ATOMS: atom_id res chain seq x y z
N MET A 1 1.95 17.45 -7.78
CA MET A 1 2.27 16.03 -7.55
C MET A 1 2.70 15.41 -8.88
N GLU A 2 3.87 14.79 -8.95
CA GLU A 2 4.43 14.25 -10.22
C GLU A 2 3.99 12.80 -10.48
N PHE A 3 2.68 12.57 -10.66
CA PHE A 3 2.21 11.28 -11.14
C PHE A 3 1.33 11.44 -12.38
N SER A 4 1.38 10.46 -13.26
CA SER A 4 0.52 10.40 -14.44
C SER A 4 -0.25 9.09 -14.43
N ILE A 5 -1.55 9.14 -14.70
CA ILE A 5 -2.35 7.93 -14.84
C ILE A 5 -2.08 7.35 -16.23
N LYS A 6 -1.70 6.08 -16.27
CA LYS A 6 -1.46 5.31 -17.49
C LYS A 6 -2.32 4.04 -17.49
N VAL A 7 -2.39 3.37 -18.62
CA VAL A 7 -3.09 2.09 -18.77
C VAL A 7 -2.05 1.01 -19.07
N ASP A 8 -2.06 -0.09 -18.34
CA ASP A 8 -1.22 -1.24 -18.65
C ASP A 8 -1.78 -1.93 -19.90
N PRO A 9 -1.03 -2.03 -21.02
CA PRO A 9 -1.54 -2.60 -22.26
C PRO A 9 -1.85 -4.11 -22.15
N ARG A 10 -1.39 -4.80 -21.11
CA ARG A 10 -1.63 -6.23 -20.90
C ARG A 10 -2.90 -6.51 -20.12
N THR A 11 -3.20 -5.67 -19.13
CA THR A 11 -4.35 -5.89 -18.22
C THR A 11 -5.47 -4.89 -18.44
N TRP A 12 -5.24 -3.84 -19.24
CA TRP A 12 -6.13 -2.68 -19.42
C TRP A 12 -6.47 -1.94 -18.12
N GLN A 13 -5.71 -2.19 -17.05
CA GLN A 13 -5.91 -1.53 -15.77
C GLN A 13 -5.21 -0.17 -15.75
N ARG A 14 -5.88 0.80 -15.14
CA ARG A 14 -5.29 2.11 -14.86
C ARG A 14 -4.29 1.97 -13.72
N TYR A 15 -3.10 2.56 -13.88
CA TYR A 15 -2.09 2.62 -12.83
C TYR A 15 -1.49 4.02 -12.73
N ILE A 16 -0.94 4.32 -11.56
CA ILE A 16 -0.24 5.56 -11.27
C ILE A 16 1.21 5.36 -11.66
N ALA A 17 1.67 6.04 -12.72
CA ALA A 17 3.08 6.05 -13.08
C ALA A 17 3.83 7.05 -12.20
N VAL A 18 4.93 6.57 -11.61
CA VAL A 18 5.77 7.32 -10.67
C VAL A 18 7.16 7.53 -11.29
N ARG A 19 7.82 8.64 -10.92
CA ARG A 19 9.20 8.94 -11.36
C ARG A 19 10.28 8.41 -10.42
N GLN A 20 9.93 8.20 -9.15
CA GLN A 20 10.84 7.75 -8.10
C GLN A 20 10.71 6.25 -7.89
N LYS A 21 11.71 5.64 -7.24
CA LYS A 21 11.74 4.20 -6.90
C LYS A 21 12.23 3.99 -5.46
N GLY A 22 12.16 2.76 -4.99
CA GLY A 22 12.70 2.34 -3.70
C GLY A 22 12.02 3.03 -2.52
N ARG A 23 12.77 3.23 -1.43
CA ARG A 23 12.24 3.69 -0.15
C ARG A 23 11.41 4.99 -0.23
N ALA A 24 11.71 5.88 -1.18
CA ALA A 24 10.97 7.12 -1.38
C ALA A 24 9.47 6.92 -1.70
N LEU A 25 9.12 5.79 -2.33
CA LEU A 25 7.72 5.43 -2.60
C LEU A 25 7.03 4.79 -1.40
N LEU A 26 7.78 4.08 -0.55
CA LEU A 26 7.23 3.40 0.64
C LEU A 26 6.90 4.38 1.77
N ILE A 27 7.51 5.56 1.78
CA ILE A 27 7.27 6.61 2.79
C ILE A 27 6.01 7.42 2.48
N LYS A 28 5.56 7.45 1.22
CA LYS A 28 4.40 8.24 0.80
C LYS A 28 3.13 7.38 0.86
N PRO A 29 2.13 7.72 1.69
CA PRO A 29 0.96 6.88 1.90
C PRO A 29 0.16 6.64 0.62
N PHE A 30 0.01 7.68 -0.22
CA PHE A 30 -0.67 7.61 -1.52
C PHE A 30 -0.03 6.61 -2.52
N THR A 31 1.28 6.36 -2.44
CA THR A 31 1.96 5.42 -3.36
C THR A 31 2.24 4.05 -2.74
N ASN A 32 2.17 3.94 -1.42
CA ASN A 32 2.56 2.74 -0.70
C ASN A 32 1.41 1.72 -0.65
N LYS A 33 1.64 0.54 -1.26
CA LYS A 33 0.71 -0.60 -1.23
C LYS A 33 1.12 -1.67 -0.21
N GLY A 34 2.19 -1.44 0.56
CA GLY A 34 2.76 -2.43 1.46
C GLY A 34 3.05 -3.76 0.75
N THR A 35 2.53 -4.86 1.29
CA THR A 35 2.73 -6.20 0.71
C THR A 35 1.95 -6.46 -0.59
N ALA A 36 1.09 -5.54 -1.04
CA ALA A 36 0.27 -5.70 -2.24
C ALA A 36 1.01 -5.32 -3.52
N PHE A 37 2.24 -4.81 -3.43
CA PHE A 37 3.10 -4.75 -4.60
C PHE A 37 3.34 -6.17 -5.13
N THR A 38 2.99 -6.37 -6.40
CA THR A 38 3.23 -7.60 -7.15
C THR A 38 4.73 -7.87 -7.29
N ALA A 39 5.11 -9.11 -7.61
CA ALA A 39 6.52 -9.44 -7.86
C ALA A 39 7.14 -8.53 -8.95
N ARG A 40 6.38 -8.28 -10.04
CA ARG A 40 6.79 -7.37 -11.12
C ARG A 40 7.01 -5.94 -10.61
N GLU A 41 6.07 -5.37 -9.88
CA GLU A 41 6.23 -4.02 -9.32
C GLU A 41 7.44 -3.94 -8.38
N ARG A 42 7.71 -5.00 -7.60
CA ARG A 42 8.86 -5.04 -6.69
C ARG A 42 10.19 -5.06 -7.44
N ASP A 43 10.24 -5.70 -8.61
CA ASP A 43 11.42 -5.68 -9.49
C ASP A 43 11.56 -4.32 -10.18
N GLU A 44 10.47 -3.77 -10.72
CA GLU A 44 10.48 -2.51 -11.47
C GLU A 44 10.74 -1.28 -10.58
N LEU A 45 10.32 -1.34 -9.31
CA LEU A 45 10.39 -0.22 -8.35
C LEU A 45 11.49 -0.39 -7.29
N ASP A 46 12.39 -1.36 -7.43
CA ASP A 46 13.52 -1.60 -6.52
C ASP A 46 13.09 -1.86 -5.06
N PHE A 47 12.07 -2.70 -4.86
CA PHE A 47 11.58 -3.07 -3.51
C PHE A 47 12.11 -4.42 -3.00
N ARG A 48 12.93 -5.13 -3.79
CA ARG A 48 13.57 -6.37 -3.33
C ARG A 48 14.41 -6.11 -2.09
N GLY A 49 14.16 -6.86 -1.03
CA GLY A 49 14.81 -6.67 0.29
C GLY A 49 14.20 -5.57 1.16
N LEU A 50 13.33 -4.71 0.63
CA LEU A 50 12.65 -3.64 1.41
C LEU A 50 11.30 -4.07 1.98
N LEU A 51 10.71 -5.14 1.43
CA LEU A 51 9.41 -5.67 1.83
C LEU A 51 9.52 -7.16 2.14
N PRO A 52 8.69 -7.69 3.07
CA PRO A 52 8.58 -9.13 3.30
C PRO A 52 8.31 -9.89 1.99
N PRO A 53 8.80 -11.14 1.83
CA PRO A 53 8.72 -11.87 0.57
C PRO A 53 7.29 -12.22 0.14
N ALA A 54 6.37 -12.34 1.11
CA ALA A 54 4.97 -12.60 0.82
C ALA A 54 4.31 -11.43 0.09
N VAL A 55 3.57 -11.74 -0.97
CA VAL A 55 2.65 -10.81 -1.64
C VAL A 55 1.26 -11.08 -1.08
N CYS A 56 0.61 -10.04 -0.57
CA CYS A 56 -0.76 -10.12 -0.04
C CYS A 56 -1.66 -9.18 -0.82
N THR A 57 -2.83 -9.65 -1.26
CA THR A 57 -3.79 -8.79 -1.97
C THR A 57 -4.30 -7.67 -1.05
N ILE A 58 -4.92 -6.65 -1.64
CA ILE A 58 -5.47 -5.54 -0.86
C ILE A 58 -6.60 -6.03 0.07
N GLU A 59 -7.38 -7.01 -0.37
CA GLU A 59 -8.46 -7.65 0.40
C GLU A 59 -7.91 -8.40 1.62
N GLN A 60 -6.82 -9.15 1.46
CA GLN A 60 -6.14 -9.83 2.58
C GLN A 60 -5.50 -8.84 3.56
N GLN A 61 -5.08 -7.67 3.08
CA GLN A 61 -4.62 -6.61 3.97
C GLN A 61 -5.80 -5.96 4.70
N LEU A 62 -6.92 -5.76 4.02
CA LEU A 62 -8.15 -5.18 4.59
C LEU A 62 -8.70 -6.07 5.70
N GLU A 63 -8.82 -7.38 5.47
CA GLU A 63 -9.30 -8.33 6.47
C GLU A 63 -8.44 -8.29 7.75
N ARG A 64 -7.11 -8.30 7.59
CA ARG A 64 -6.18 -8.18 8.73
C ARG A 64 -6.27 -6.81 9.40
N ALA A 65 -6.38 -5.74 8.63
CA ALA A 65 -6.47 -4.39 9.17
C ALA A 65 -7.75 -4.20 9.97
N TYR A 66 -8.87 -4.69 9.44
CA TYR A 66 -10.17 -4.65 10.09
C TYR A 66 -10.19 -5.51 11.35
N GLY A 67 -9.63 -6.72 11.32
CA GLY A 67 -9.50 -7.55 12.53
C GLY A 67 -8.67 -6.88 13.63
N ASN A 68 -7.56 -6.22 13.25
CA ASN A 68 -6.74 -5.45 14.19
C ASN A 68 -7.45 -4.23 14.75
N PHE A 69 -8.30 -3.56 13.95
CA PHE A 69 -9.15 -2.47 14.38
C PHE A 69 -10.20 -2.95 15.39
N GLN A 70 -10.94 -4.01 15.07
CA GLN A 70 -11.96 -4.58 15.96
C GLN A 70 -11.39 -5.11 17.29
N ALA A 71 -10.12 -5.51 17.31
CA ALA A 71 -9.43 -5.96 18.51
C ALA A 71 -8.97 -4.81 19.42
N LYS A 72 -9.20 -3.53 19.05
CA LYS A 72 -8.78 -2.39 19.87
C LYS A 72 -9.65 -2.28 21.14
N PRO A 73 -9.05 -1.98 22.30
CA PRO A 73 -9.77 -2.03 23.57
C PRO A 73 -10.71 -0.83 23.81
N ASN A 74 -10.58 0.25 23.04
CA ASN A 74 -11.39 1.46 23.15
C ASN A 74 -11.25 2.36 21.91
N ASN A 75 -12.13 3.37 21.83
CA ASN A 75 -12.21 4.30 20.69
C ASN A 75 -10.93 5.13 20.46
N LEU A 76 -10.14 5.40 21.50
CA LEU A 76 -8.88 6.14 21.33
C LEU A 76 -7.84 5.27 20.60
N GLU A 77 -7.74 4.00 20.98
CA GLU A 77 -6.87 3.04 20.33
C GLU A 77 -7.31 2.72 18.90
N GLU A 78 -8.62 2.67 18.65
CA GLU A 78 -9.21 2.61 17.30
C GLU A 78 -8.78 3.81 16.45
N PHE A 79 -8.92 5.03 16.98
CA PHE A 79 -8.51 6.25 16.30
C PHE A 79 -7.02 6.25 15.98
N ILE A 80 -6.16 5.94 16.96
CA ILE A 80 -4.70 5.85 16.76
C ILE A 80 -4.35 4.82 15.68
N TYR A 81 -5.03 3.66 15.69
CA TYR A 81 -4.82 2.63 14.68
C TYR A 81 -5.17 3.11 13.27
N LEU A 82 -6.35 3.70 13.11
CA LEU A 82 -6.84 4.22 11.84
C LEU A 82 -5.99 5.38 11.31
N THR A 83 -5.59 6.32 12.18
CA THR A 83 -4.65 7.39 11.80
C THR A 83 -3.32 6.81 11.33
N SER A 84 -2.76 5.83 12.05
CA SER A 84 -1.51 5.17 11.64
C SER A 84 -1.65 4.39 10.33
N LEU A 85 -2.82 3.81 10.06
CA LEU A 85 -3.10 3.16 8.77
C LEU A 85 -3.12 4.20 7.64
N ASN A 86 -3.85 5.30 7.81
CA ASN A 86 -3.92 6.39 6.84
C ASN A 86 -2.53 6.97 6.53
N ASP A 87 -1.69 7.17 7.55
CA ASP A 87 -0.31 7.69 7.41
C ASP A 87 0.65 6.73 6.68
N ARG A 88 0.27 5.46 6.47
CA ARG A 88 1.13 4.47 5.80
C ARG A 88 0.58 4.01 4.47
N ASN A 89 -0.74 3.94 4.31
CA ASN A 89 -1.39 3.44 3.10
C ASN A 89 -2.80 4.03 2.98
N GLU A 90 -2.91 5.14 2.25
CA GLU A 90 -4.19 5.83 2.01
C GLU A 90 -5.17 4.94 1.24
N THR A 91 -4.70 4.14 0.28
CA THR A 91 -5.57 3.27 -0.53
C THR A 91 -6.21 2.14 0.29
N LEU A 92 -5.53 1.64 1.32
CA LEU A 92 -6.11 0.63 2.21
C LEU A 92 -7.06 1.24 3.25
N PHE A 93 -6.88 2.52 3.54
CA PHE A 93 -7.70 3.23 4.54
C PHE A 93 -9.10 3.60 4.01
N PHE A 94 -9.21 4.01 2.74
CA PHE A 94 -10.45 4.42 2.08
C PHE A 94 -11.12 3.26 1.31
#